data_AF-A0A7W8S2X2-F1
#
_entry.id   AF-A0A7W8S2X2-F1
#
_cell.length_a   1.000
_cell.length_b   1.000
_cell.length_c   1.000
_cell.angle_alpha   90.00
_cell.angle_beta   90.00
_cell.angle_gamma   90.00
#
_symmetry.space_group_name_H-M   'P 1'
#
loop_
_entity.id
_entity.type
_entity.pdbx_description
1 polymer ?
#
loop_
_entity_poly.entity_id
_entity_poly.type
_entity_poly.pdbx_seq_one_letter_code
_entity_poly.pdbx_strand_id
1 'polypeptide(L)' 'MQLRKIIKTRGHFPNDDAAIELLWLALRNILAKSVRATFDWKTAMNQFAILFGERFTLARG' A
#
# COMPACT_ATOMS: atom_id res chain seq x y z
N MET A 1 5.88 9.92 -4.35
CA MET A 1 6.05 10.70 -5.60
C MET A 1 5.67 9.97 -6.90
N GLN A 2 5.59 8.63 -6.93
CA GLN A 2 5.41 7.90 -8.20
C GLN A 2 4.02 8.10 -8.84
N LEU A 3 2.94 8.01 -8.04
CA LEU A 3 1.57 8.12 -8.55
C LEU A 3 1.24 9.52 -9.12
N ARG A 4 1.56 10.57 -8.36
CA ARG A 4 1.38 11.97 -8.78
C ARG A 4 2.11 12.27 -10.10
N LYS A 5 3.31 11.71 -10.32
CA LYS A 5 4.08 11.92 -11.54
C LYS A 5 3.40 11.27 -12.76
N ILE A 6 2.91 10.04 -12.60
CA ILE A 6 2.22 9.29 -13.67
C ILE A 6 0.96 10.01 -14.12
N ILE A 7 0.16 10.50 -13.16
CA ILE A 7 -1.10 11.22 -13.44
C ILE A 7 -0.79 12.59 -14.08
N LYS A 8 0.18 13.34 -13.55
CA LYS A 8 0.53 14.67 -14.07
C LYS A 8 1.02 14.65 -15.53
N THR A 9 1.67 13.57 -15.97
CA THR A 9 2.15 13.42 -17.36
C THR A 9 1.07 12.98 -18.35
N ARG A 10 -0.09 12.49 -17.89
CA ARG A 10 -1.20 12.01 -18.73
C ARG A 10 -2.51 12.64 -18.27
N GLY A 11 -2.63 13.96 -18.43
CA GLY A 11 -3.75 14.73 -17.88
C GLY A 11 -5.04 14.70 -18.70
N HIS A 12 -4.98 14.28 -19.98
CA HIS A 12 -6.16 14.15 -20.83
C HIS A 12 -6.49 12.66 -21.00
N PHE A 13 -7.73 12.29 -20.66
CA PHE A 13 -8.26 10.95 -20.82
C PHE A 13 -9.51 10.99 -21.70
N PRO A 14 -9.71 9.98 -22.54
CA PRO A 14 -10.90 9.89 -23.41
C PRO A 14 -12.18 9.57 -22.64
N ASN A 15 -12.09 8.91 -21.48
CA ASN A 15 -13.19 8.63 -20.55
C ASN A 15 -12.64 8.31 -19.14
N ASP A 16 -13.54 8.17 -18.16
CA ASP A 16 -13.18 7.88 -16.77
C ASP A 16 -12.56 6.49 -16.60
N ASP A 17 -13.02 5.50 -17.36
CA ASP A 17 -12.50 4.13 -17.32
C ASP A 17 -11.01 4.07 -17.66
N ALA A 18 -10.57 4.84 -18.67
CA ALA A 18 -9.16 4.95 -19.05
C ALA A 18 -8.30 5.56 -17.92
N ALA A 19 -8.86 6.49 -17.15
CA ALA A 19 -8.17 7.06 -15.99
C ALA A 19 -8.05 6.03 -14.85
N ILE A 20 -9.10 5.24 -14.61
CA ILE A 20 -9.12 4.17 -13.60
C ILE A 20 -8.11 3.07 -13.97
N GLU A 21 -8.06 2.66 -15.23
CA GLU A 21 -7.12 1.64 -15.69
C GLU A 21 -5.66 2.10 -15.53
N LEU A 22 -5.38 3.37 -15.84
CA LEU A 22 -4.05 3.93 -15.61
C LEU A 22 -3.68 3.94 -14.12
N LEU A 23 -4.62 4.29 -13.24
CA LEU A 23 -4.41 4.26 -11.80
C LEU A 23 -4.10 2.83 -11.32
N TRP A 24 -4.85 1.85 -11.81
CA TRP A 24 -4.63 0.44 -11.51
C TRP A 24 -3.24 -0.04 -11.95
N LEU A 25 -2.84 0.25 -13.20
CA LEU A 25 -1.52 -0.09 -13.71
C LEU A 25 -0.40 0.58 -12.90
N ALA A 26 -0.59 1.84 -12.50
CA ALA A 26 0.37 2.56 -11.69
C ALA A 26 0.55 1.91 -10.30
N LEU A 27 -0.54 1.56 -9.64
CA LEU A 27 -0.52 0.87 -8.35
C LEU A 27 0.11 -0.52 -8.46
N ARG A 28 -0.27 -1.31 -9.47
CA ARG A 28 0.31 -2.62 -9.73
C ARG A 28 1.83 -2.55 -9.93
N ASN A 29 2.31 -1.58 -10.70
CA ASN A 29 3.74 -1.38 -10.92
C ASN A 29 4.49 -0.91 -9.67
N ILE A 30 3.83 -0.19 -8.77
CA ILE A 30 4.40 0.20 -7.47
C ILE A 30 4.51 -1.02 -6.56
N LEU A 31 3.45 -1.83 -6.47
CA LEU A 31 3.39 -3.01 -5.61
C LEU A 31 4.30 -4.15 -6.10
N ALA A 32 4.58 -4.23 -7.40
CA ALA A 32 5.51 -5.21 -7.97
C ALA A 32 6.98 -4.93 -7.61
N LYS A 33 7.31 -3.72 -7.13
CA LYS A 33 8.66 -3.42 -6.67
C LYS A 33 8.86 -4.01 -5.28
N SER A 34 9.99 -4.69 -5.08
CA SER A 34 10.38 -5.17 -3.76
C SER A 34 10.44 -4.00 -2.77
N VAL A 35 9.62 -4.07 -1.73
CA VAL A 35 9.57 -3.06 -0.67
C VAL A 35 10.54 -3.49 0.42
N ARG A 36 11.40 -2.56 0.87
CA ARG A 36 12.30 -2.81 1.99
C ARG A 36 11.46 -3.10 3.24
N ALA A 37 11.87 -4.09 4.03
CA ALA A 37 11.24 -4.34 5.33
C ALA A 37 11.21 -3.06 6.17
N THR A 38 10.08 -2.81 6.83
CA THR A 38 9.93 -1.70 7.77
C THR A 38 10.99 -1.80 8.85
N PHE A 39 11.69 -0.68 9.09
CA PHE A 39 12.71 -0.60 10.13
C PHE A 39 12.10 -0.93 11.51
N ASP A 40 12.81 -1.72 12.31
CA ASP A 40 12.40 -2.13 13.67
C ASP A 40 11.00 -2.75 13.79
N TRP A 41 10.50 -3.40 12.73
CA TRP A 41 9.17 -4.01 12.73
C TRP A 41 8.94 -4.97 13.91
N LYS A 42 9.96 -5.72 14.32
CA LYS A 42 9.88 -6.64 15.47
C LYS A 42 9.60 -5.89 16.78
N THR A 43 10.26 -4.76 17.00
CA THR A 43 10.06 -3.94 18.20
C THR A 43 8.68 -3.30 18.20
N ALA A 44 8.25 -2.77 17.06
CA ALA A 44 6.89 -2.23 16.89
C ALA A 44 5.82 -3.31 17.14
N MET A 45 6.04 -4.53 16.66
CA MET A 45 5.12 -5.65 16.88
C MET A 45 4.93 -5.97 18.36
N ASN A 46 5.99 -5.92 19.16
CA ASN A 46 5.87 -6.11 20.61
C ASN A 46 4.99 -5.03 21.27
N GLN A 47 5.08 -3.77 20.82
CA GLN A 47 4.22 -2.70 21.30
C GLN A 47 2.75 -2.93 20.90
N PHE A 48 2.50 -3.39 19.66
CA PHE A 48 1.15 -3.75 19.24
C PHE A 48 0.57 -4.91 20.03
N ALA A 49 1.38 -5.90 20.39
CA ALA A 49 0.93 -7.03 21.21
C ALA A 49 0.55 -6.60 22.64
N ILE A 50 1.20 -5.58 23.21
CA ILE A 50 0.84 -5.03 24.52
C ILE A 50 -0.47 -4.23 24.42
N LEU A 51 -0.58 -3.34 23.44
CA LEU A 51 -1.73 -2.44 23.31
C LEU A 51 -3.01 -3.13 22.82
N PHE A 52 -2.86 -4.15 21.96
CA PHE A 52 -3.96 -4.83 21.29
C PHE A 52 -3.95 -6.34 21.52
N GLY A 53 -3.47 -6.80 22.68
CA GLY A 53 -3.26 -8.21 22.99
C GLY A 53 -4.48 -9.11 22.68
N GLU A 54 -5.69 -8.63 22.95
CA GLU A 54 -6.94 -9.35 22.64
C GLU A 54 -7.11 -9.68 21.14
N ARG A 55 -6.60 -8.83 20.24
CA ARG A 55 -6.67 -9.07 18.78
C ARG A 55 -5.65 -10.10 18.31
N PHE A 56 -4.61 -10.36 19.08
CA PHE A 56 -3.62 -11.41 18.81
C PHE A 56 -4.05 -12.78 19.36
N THR A 57 -4.87 -12.82 20.41
CA THR A 57 -5.35 -14.06 21.03
C THR A 57 -6.63 -14.61 20.40
N LEU A 58 -7.44 -13.77 19.75
CA LEU A 58 -8.66 -14.18 19.02
C LEU A 58 -8.42 -15.15 17.86
N ALA A 59 -7.21 -15.17 17.27
CA ALA A 59 -6.87 -16.11 16.20
C ALA A 59 -6.56 -17.54 16.70
N ARG A 60 -6.69 -17.79 18.01
CA ARG A 60 -6.40 -19.08 18.67
C ARG A 60 -7.65 -19.86 19.09
N GLY A 61 -8.82 -19.50 18.54
CA GLY A 61 -10.06 -20.27 18.62
C GLY A 61 -10.22 -21.20 17.43
#